data_AF-A0A395J4D4-F1
#
_entry.id   AF-A0A395J4D4-F1
#
_cell.length_a   1.000
_cell.length_b   1.000
_cell.length_c   1.000
_cell.angle_alpha   90.00
_cell.angle_beta   90.00
_cell.angle_gamma   90.00
#
_symmetry.space_group_name_H-M   'P 1'
#
loop_
_entity.id
_entity.type
_entity.pdbx_description
1 polymer ?
#
loop_
_entity_poly.entity_id
_entity_poly.type
_entity_poly.pdbx_seq_one_letter_code
_entity_poly.pdbx_strand_id
1 'polypeptide(L)'
;MLRTSIVRSAARAAGGNVARNQEKKAAYYIAFGAHGPRAQTPPGEGWKVFGYTLGGVGASLALFLFIRQFAKGSPSTMNKEWQEATNEYLKAQNSEPLSGLSSEGYSGPGHLQSAPKKN
;
A
#
# COMPACT_ATOMS: atom_id res chain seq x y z
N MET A 1 -29.14 9.14 32.75
CA MET A 1 -29.05 9.58 34.16
C MET A 1 -28.06 8.78 35.02
N LEU A 2 -27.91 7.46 34.85
CA LEU A 2 -26.98 6.64 35.67
C LEU A 2 -25.48 6.96 35.51
N ARG A 3 -25.00 7.37 34.33
CA ARG A 3 -23.56 7.66 34.13
C ARG A 3 -23.10 8.92 34.88
N THR A 4 -23.96 9.93 34.96
CA THR A 4 -23.64 11.22 35.60
C THR A 4 -23.60 11.11 37.13
N SER A 5 -24.44 10.25 37.72
CA SER A 5 -24.43 10.00 39.17
C SER A 5 -23.17 9.27 39.62
N ILE A 6 -22.67 8.32 38.81
CA ILE A 6 -21.43 7.57 39.06
C ILE A 6 -20.19 8.48 38.95
N VAL A 7 -20.15 9.37 37.95
CA VAL A 7 -19.04 10.34 37.82
C VAL A 7 -19.03 11.31 39.00
N ARG A 8 -20.21 11.78 39.42
CA ARG A 8 -20.34 12.70 40.55
C ARG A 8 -19.97 12.03 41.88
N SER A 9 -20.31 10.75 42.07
CA SER A 9 -19.91 9.98 43.25
C SER A 9 -18.41 9.65 43.26
N ALA A 10 -17.84 9.28 42.10
CA ALA A 10 -16.41 9.02 41.96
C ALA A 10 -15.56 10.28 42.18
N ALA A 11 -16.01 11.45 41.69
CA ALA A 11 -15.36 12.73 41.94
C ALA A 11 -15.35 13.11 43.43
N ARG A 12 -16.46 12.82 44.15
CA ARG A 12 -16.57 13.05 45.59
C ARG A 12 -15.68 12.09 46.39
N ALA A 13 -15.54 10.84 45.96
CA ALA A 13 -14.69 9.83 46.63
C ALA A 13 -13.18 10.05 46.39
N ALA A 14 -12.80 10.61 45.23
CA ALA A 14 -11.40 10.83 44.87
C ALA A 14 -10.71 11.96 45.65
N GLY A 15 -11.46 12.87 46.29
CA GLY A 15 -10.93 13.99 47.06
C GLY A 15 -10.46 13.65 48.48
N GLY A 16 -10.54 12.39 48.92
CA GLY A 16 -10.18 11.97 50.28
C GLY A 16 -9.06 10.93 50.32
N ASN A 17 -8.28 10.92 51.40
CA ASN A 17 -7.09 10.07 51.57
C ASN A 17 -7.40 8.55 51.74
N VAL A 18 -8.67 8.13 51.64
CA VAL A 18 -9.16 6.80 52.06
C VAL A 18 -9.87 6.01 50.93
N ALA A 19 -9.79 6.45 49.67
CA ALA A 19 -10.42 5.72 48.55
C ALA A 19 -9.84 4.30 48.35
N ARG A 20 -10.71 3.30 48.11
CA ARG A 20 -10.26 1.91 47.84
C ARG A 20 -9.50 1.83 46.51
N ASN A 21 -8.60 0.85 46.36
CA ASN A 21 -7.78 0.69 45.15
C ASN A 21 -8.59 0.66 43.84
N GLN A 22 -9.80 0.10 43.86
CA GLN A 22 -10.68 0.06 42.70
C GLN A 22 -11.31 1.42 42.38
N GLU A 23 -11.66 2.22 43.40
CA GLU A 23 -12.23 3.56 43.23
C GLU A 23 -11.19 4.54 42.68
N LYS A 24 -9.92 4.40 43.13
CA LYS A 24 -8.80 5.17 42.56
C LYS A 24 -8.57 4.85 41.08
N LYS A 25 -8.60 3.57 40.69
CA LYS A 25 -8.49 3.14 39.28
C LYS A 25 -9.67 3.66 38.45
N ALA A 26 -10.89 3.60 38.98
CA ALA A 26 -12.09 4.09 38.31
C ALA A 26 -12.05 5.61 38.13
N ALA A 27 -11.67 6.38 39.16
CA ALA A 27 -11.51 7.82 39.07
C ALA A 27 -10.45 8.22 38.03
N TYR A 28 -9.30 7.52 38.01
CA TYR A 28 -8.26 7.72 37.00
C TYR A 28 -8.78 7.44 35.58
N TYR A 29 -9.52 6.34 35.38
CA TYR A 29 -10.09 6.01 34.07
C TYR A 29 -11.17 7.01 33.63
N ILE A 30 -11.99 7.55 34.54
CA ILE A 30 -12.98 8.59 34.24
C ILE A 30 -12.31 9.93 33.86
N ALA A 31 -11.20 10.29 34.51
CA ALA A 31 -10.51 11.55 34.22
C ALA A 31 -9.63 11.47 32.95
N PHE A 32 -8.96 10.34 32.74
CA PHE A 32 -7.87 10.20 31.76
C PHE A 32 -7.96 8.95 30.85
N GLY A 33 -8.96 8.09 31.01
CA GLY A 33 -9.10 6.88 30.19
C GLY A 33 -9.43 7.17 28.72
N ALA A 34 -9.24 6.16 27.87
CA ALA A 34 -9.51 6.24 26.42
C ALA A 34 -11.02 6.20 26.10
N HIS A 35 -11.74 7.25 26.47
CA HIS A 35 -13.17 7.38 26.24
C HIS A 35 -13.53 8.79 25.74
N GLY A 36 -14.68 8.94 25.09
CA GLY A 36 -15.15 10.22 24.56
C GLY A 36 -14.14 10.83 23.56
N PRO A 37 -13.72 12.10 23.74
CA PRO A 37 -12.73 12.75 22.85
C PRO A 37 -11.34 12.11 22.84
N ARG A 38 -11.02 11.25 23.81
CA ARG A 38 -9.74 10.51 23.88
C ARG A 38 -9.89 9.05 23.48
N ALA A 39 -10.98 8.69 22.79
CA ALA A 39 -11.16 7.36 22.27
C ALA A 39 -10.04 7.01 21.29
N GLN A 40 -9.41 5.86 21.50
CA GLN A 40 -8.42 5.31 20.58
C GLN A 40 -9.12 4.58 19.43
N THR A 41 -8.38 4.30 18.36
CA THR A 41 -8.85 3.45 17.27
C THR A 41 -9.39 2.13 17.83
N PRO A 42 -10.63 1.72 17.51
CA PRO A 42 -11.18 0.45 17.95
C PRO A 42 -10.24 -0.73 17.64
N PRO A 43 -10.23 -1.76 18.50
CA PRO A 43 -9.39 -2.92 18.30
C PRO A 43 -9.71 -3.59 16.95
N GLY A 44 -8.67 -3.87 16.17
CA GLY A 44 -8.79 -4.53 14.85
C GLY A 44 -9.09 -3.60 13.67
N GLU A 45 -9.15 -2.27 13.88
CA GLU A 45 -9.35 -1.31 12.77
C GLU A 45 -8.22 -1.37 11.73
N GLY A 46 -6.96 -1.54 12.15
CA GLY A 46 -5.83 -1.64 11.21
C GLY A 46 -5.98 -2.78 10.20
N TRP A 47 -6.51 -3.93 10.62
CA TRP A 47 -6.74 -5.06 9.73
C TRP A 47 -7.90 -4.80 8.74
N LYS A 48 -8.92 -4.05 9.19
CA LYS A 48 -10.00 -3.61 8.30
C LYS A 48 -9.48 -2.65 7.23
N VAL A 49 -8.71 -1.64 7.63
CA VAL A 49 -8.10 -0.68 6.69
C VAL A 49 -7.23 -1.42 5.67
N PHE A 50 -6.34 -2.29 6.14
CA PHE A 50 -5.50 -3.10 5.26
C PHE A 50 -6.32 -3.95 4.27
N GLY A 51 -7.36 -4.64 4.76
CA GLY A 51 -8.26 -5.42 3.92
C GLY A 51 -8.99 -4.59 2.87
N TYR A 52 -9.50 -3.41 3.24
CA TYR A 52 -10.17 -2.51 2.28
C TYR A 52 -9.19 -1.92 1.26
N THR A 53 -7.98 -1.56 1.67
CA THR A 53 -6.95 -1.07 0.75
C THR A 53 -6.57 -2.15 -0.26
N LEU A 54 -6.32 -3.38 0.19
CA LEU A 54 -6.06 -4.50 -0.71
C LEU A 54 -7.25 -4.81 -1.61
N GLY A 55 -8.48 -4.73 -1.08
CA GLY A 55 -9.69 -4.87 -1.87
C GLY A 55 -9.81 -3.83 -2.98
N GLY A 56 -9.47 -2.57 -2.68
CA GLY A 56 -9.46 -1.47 -3.67
C GLY A 56 -8.40 -1.67 -4.75
N VAL A 57 -7.19 -2.07 -4.39
CA VAL A 57 -6.11 -2.39 -5.35
C VAL A 57 -6.47 -3.60 -6.20
N GLY A 58 -7.07 -4.64 -5.60
CA GLY A 58 -7.53 -5.82 -6.33
C GLY A 58 -8.66 -5.47 -7.31
N ALA A 59 -9.63 -4.65 -6.89
CA ALA A 59 -10.73 -4.22 -7.74
C ALA A 59 -10.24 -3.37 -8.93
N SER A 60 -9.30 -2.44 -8.71
CA SER A 60 -8.75 -1.62 -9.80
C SER A 60 -7.94 -2.45 -10.80
N LEU A 61 -7.16 -3.41 -10.32
CA LEU A 61 -6.41 -4.34 -11.17
C LEU A 61 -7.36 -5.24 -11.99
N ALA A 62 -8.39 -5.78 -11.35
CA ALA A 62 -9.41 -6.60 -12.02
C ALA A 62 -10.12 -5.79 -13.13
N LEU A 63 -10.52 -4.55 -12.83
CA LEU A 63 -11.13 -3.65 -13.81
C LEU A 63 -10.17 -3.36 -14.98
N PHE A 64 -8.89 -3.08 -14.68
CA PHE A 64 -7.89 -2.83 -15.71
C PHE A 64 -7.69 -4.03 -16.64
N LEU A 65 -7.52 -5.23 -16.08
CA LEU A 65 -7.37 -6.45 -16.88
C LEU A 65 -8.63 -6.75 -17.69
N PHE A 66 -9.80 -6.51 -17.11
CA PHE A 66 -11.08 -6.68 -17.79
C PHE A 66 -11.22 -5.77 -19.01
N ILE A 67 -10.77 -4.52 -18.94
CA ILE A 67 -10.78 -3.63 -20.10
C ILE A 67 -9.66 -4.00 -21.07
N ARG A 68 -8.47 -4.31 -20.56
CA ARG A 68 -7.25 -4.60 -21.35
C ARG A 68 -7.38 -5.83 -22.23
N GLN A 69 -8.19 -6.83 -21.84
CA GLN A 69 -8.43 -8.03 -22.65
C GLN A 69 -9.14 -7.73 -23.98
N PHE A 70 -9.92 -6.65 -24.05
CA PHE A 70 -10.63 -6.23 -25.26
C PHE A 70 -9.85 -5.21 -26.10
N ALA A 71 -8.65 -4.83 -25.67
CA ALA A 71 -7.80 -3.92 -26.42
C ALA A 71 -7.15 -4.61 -27.64
N LYS A 72 -6.75 -3.81 -28.64
CA LYS A 72 -6.01 -4.31 -29.81
C LYS A 72 -4.71 -5.01 -29.38
N GLY A 73 -4.30 -6.00 -30.18
CA GLY A 73 -3.07 -6.76 -29.97
C GLY A 73 -1.81 -5.89 -30.05
N SER A 74 -0.68 -6.48 -29.62
CA SER A 74 0.65 -5.86 -29.71
C SER A 74 1.01 -5.52 -31.16
N PRO A 75 1.72 -4.41 -31.44
CA PRO A 75 2.15 -4.08 -32.80
C PRO A 75 3.16 -5.11 -33.33
N SER A 76 3.30 -5.18 -34.65
CA SER A 76 4.17 -6.17 -35.33
C SER A 76 5.65 -6.03 -34.98
N THR A 77 6.09 -4.87 -34.52
CA THR A 77 7.47 -4.57 -34.12
C THR A 77 7.79 -4.97 -32.67
N MET A 78 6.77 -5.31 -31.89
CA MET A 78 6.91 -5.68 -30.48
C MET A 78 7.02 -7.19 -30.33
N ASN A 79 8.06 -7.75 -30.96
CA ASN A 79 8.47 -9.14 -30.87
C ASN A 79 10.01 -9.24 -30.74
N LYS A 80 10.49 -10.39 -30.30
CA LYS A 80 11.92 -10.61 -30.05
C LYS A 80 12.78 -10.40 -31.30
N GLU A 81 12.33 -10.89 -32.45
CA GLU A 81 13.11 -10.90 -33.69
C GLU A 81 13.36 -9.46 -34.19
N TRP A 82 12.34 -8.60 -34.15
CA TRP A 82 12.47 -7.18 -34.49
C TRP A 82 13.36 -6.43 -33.51
N GLN A 83 13.27 -6.76 -32.21
CA GLN A 83 14.09 -6.10 -31.18
C GLN A 83 15.56 -6.51 -31.28
N GLU A 84 15.86 -7.77 -31.62
CA GLU A 84 17.21 -8.25 -31.90
C GLU A 84 17.79 -7.56 -33.15
N ALA A 85 17.03 -7.49 -34.24
CA ALA A 85 17.45 -6.77 -35.44
C ALA A 85 17.68 -5.27 -35.17
N THR A 86 16.86 -4.66 -34.32
CA THR A 86 17.04 -3.26 -33.89
C THR A 86 18.32 -3.09 -33.09
N ASN A 87 18.62 -4.02 -32.17
CA ASN A 87 19.88 -4.00 -31.42
C ASN A 87 21.09 -4.11 -32.35
N GLU A 88 21.07 -5.00 -33.35
CA GLU A 88 22.16 -5.13 -34.33
C GLU A 88 22.35 -3.87 -35.15
N TYR A 89 21.24 -3.27 -35.61
CA TYR A 89 21.27 -2.01 -36.35
C TYR A 89 21.86 -0.86 -35.52
N LEU A 90 21.45 -0.73 -34.25
CA LEU A 90 21.94 0.32 -33.36
C LEU A 90 23.42 0.16 -33.02
N LYS A 91 23.90 -1.08 -32.85
CA LYS A 91 25.32 -1.37 -32.70
C LYS A 91 26.11 -1.01 -33.95
N ALA A 92 25.58 -1.34 -35.13
CA ALA A 92 26.22 -0.99 -36.40
C ALA A 92 26.36 0.54 -36.57
N GLN A 93 25.45 1.32 -35.98
CA GLN A 93 25.49 2.79 -36.00
C GLN A 93 26.25 3.40 -34.82
N ASN A 94 26.83 2.60 -33.93
CA ASN A 94 27.45 3.06 -32.68
C ASN A 94 26.52 3.96 -31.85
N SER A 95 25.23 3.61 -31.79
CA SER A 95 24.25 4.34 -30.99
C SER A 95 24.48 4.10 -29.50
N GLU A 96 24.49 5.17 -28.71
CA GLU A 96 24.78 5.17 -27.26
C GLU A 96 26.13 4.50 -26.88
N PRO A 97 27.26 5.07 -27.32
CA PRO A 97 28.60 4.47 -27.14
C PRO A 97 29.17 4.62 -25.72
N LEU A 98 28.65 5.54 -24.90
CA LEU A 98 29.21 5.82 -23.56
C LEU A 98 28.65 4.90 -22.47
N SER A 99 27.33 4.67 -22.46
CA SER A 99 26.63 3.90 -21.42
C SER A 99 25.67 2.84 -21.95
N GLY A 100 25.41 2.84 -23.25
CA GLY A 100 24.37 2.01 -23.85
C GLY A 100 24.91 0.83 -24.61
N LEU A 101 24.06 0.31 -25.49
CA LEU A 101 24.22 -0.93 -26.22
C LEU A 101 25.55 -1.08 -26.99
N SER A 102 26.13 0.05 -27.43
CA SER A 102 27.39 0.09 -28.20
C SER A 102 28.63 0.40 -27.35
N SER A 103 28.50 0.49 -26.03
CA SER A 103 29.64 0.72 -25.15
C SER A 103 30.49 -0.55 -24.95
N GLU A 104 31.80 -0.38 -24.81
CA GLU A 104 32.77 -1.49 -24.71
C GLU A 104 32.52 -2.43 -23.52
N GLY A 105 31.83 -1.95 -22.49
CA GLY A 105 31.49 -2.72 -21.28
C GLY A 105 30.04 -3.18 -21.20
N TYR A 106 29.23 -2.99 -22.24
CA TYR A 106 27.79 -3.30 -22.15
C TYR A 106 27.54 -4.81 -22.09
N SER A 107 26.97 -5.26 -20.97
CA SER A 107 26.47 -6.63 -20.79
C SER A 107 24.99 -6.59 -20.44
N GLY A 108 24.13 -6.88 -21.41
CA GLY A 108 22.70 -6.87 -21.23
C GLY A 108 21.92 -7.23 -22.50
N PRO A 109 20.60 -7.48 -22.37
CA PRO A 109 19.74 -7.85 -23.50
C PRO A 109 19.38 -6.68 -24.43
N GLY A 110 19.84 -5.45 -24.17
CA GLY A 110 19.53 -4.29 -24.99
C GLY A 110 18.04 -3.95 -24.97
N HIS A 111 17.46 -3.68 -26.14
CA HIS A 111 16.04 -3.34 -26.31
C HIS A 111 15.10 -4.56 -26.32
N LEU A 112 15.56 -5.76 -25.93
CA LEU A 112 14.68 -6.93 -25.83
C LEU A 112 13.72 -6.79 -24.65
N GLN A 113 12.44 -6.67 -24.97
CA GLN A 113 11.33 -6.53 -24.02
C GLN A 113 10.24 -7.58 -24.24
N SER A 114 10.18 -8.21 -25.41
CA SER A 114 9.06 -9.05 -25.82
C SER A 114 9.47 -10.50 -26.09
N ALA A 115 8.51 -11.41 -25.92
CA ALA A 115 8.64 -12.80 -26.32
C ALA A 115 8.78 -12.94 -27.86
N PRO A 116 9.31 -14.07 -28.36
CA PRO A 116 9.34 -14.36 -29.79
C PRO A 116 7.93 -14.36 -30.38
N LYS A 117 7.84 -13.99 -31.67
CA LYS A 117 6.55 -13.98 -32.36
C LYS A 117 5.96 -15.38 -32.36
N LYS A 118 4.72 -15.51 -31.86
CA LYS A 118 4.00 -16.79 -31.93
C LYS A 118 3.66 -17.07 -33.41
N ASN A 119 4.09 -18.23 -33.89
CA ASN A 119 3.79 -18.75 -35.23
C ASN A 119 2.29 -19.02 -35.40
#